data_AF-A0A415RD80-F1
#
_entry.id   AF-A0A415RD80-F1
#
_cell.length_a   1.000
_cell.length_b   1.000
_cell.length_c   1.000
_cell.angle_alpha   90.00
_cell.angle_beta   90.00
_cell.angle_gamma   90.00
#
_symmetry.space_group_name_H-M   'P 1'
#
loop_
_entity.id
_entity.type
_entity.pdbx_description
1 polymer ?
#
loop_
_entity_poly.entity_id
_entity_poly.type
_entity_poly.pdbx_seq_one_letter_code
_entity_poly.pdbx_strand_id
1 'polypeptide(L)' 'MKREKIACHCRRVTYGEIVDAVAAGAKTFEEVSARTTCSTGCGKCRDFITHMVEDIQRYPEDYGLPKQEKP' A
#
# COMPACT_ATOMS: atom_id res chain seq x y z
N MET A 1 -3.66 -13.50 2.80
CA MET A 1 -3.69 -12.45 1.74
C MET A 1 -2.98 -12.92 0.47
N LYS A 2 -3.50 -12.59 -0.73
CA LYS A 2 -2.79 -12.81 -2.02
C LYS A 2 -1.96 -11.57 -2.39
N ARG A 3 -0.67 -11.56 -2.04
CA ARG A 3 0.27 -10.45 -2.36
C ARG A 3 0.51 -10.25 -3.86
N GLU A 4 0.22 -11.27 -4.65
CA GLU A 4 0.38 -11.34 -6.10
C GLU A 4 -0.65 -10.53 -6.88
N LYS A 5 -1.75 -10.12 -6.23
CA LYS A 5 -2.79 -9.34 -6.88
C LYS A 5 -2.22 -7.98 -7.32
N ILE A 6 -2.65 -7.51 -8.48
CA ILE A 6 -2.30 -6.19 -8.99
C ILE A 6 -3.25 -5.16 -8.39
N ALA A 7 -2.70 -4.18 -7.66
CA ALA A 7 -3.43 -3.02 -7.14
C ALA A 7 -3.50 -1.90 -8.18
N CYS A 8 -2.44 -1.71 -8.98
CA CYS A 8 -2.40 -0.74 -10.07
C CYS A 8 -2.02 -1.42 -11.38
N HIS A 9 -2.99 -1.62 -12.29
CA HIS A 9 -2.71 -2.17 -13.62
C HIS A 9 -1.85 -1.26 -14.50
N CYS A 10 -1.99 0.06 -14.32
CA CYS A 10 -1.26 1.06 -15.11
C CYS A 10 0.27 0.99 -14.86
N ARG A 11 0.67 0.69 -13.62
CA ARG A 11 2.08 0.61 -13.19
C ARG A 11 2.54 -0.81 -12.81
N ARG A 12 1.64 -1.80 -12.97
CA ARG A 12 1.82 -3.19 -12.50
C ARG A 12 2.22 -3.32 -11.02
N VAL A 13 1.77 -2.38 -10.18
CA VAL A 13 2.03 -2.42 -8.74
C VAL A 13 1.17 -3.49 -8.11
N THR A 14 1.79 -4.36 -7.32
CA THR A 14 1.11 -5.46 -6.61
C THR A 14 0.74 -5.07 -5.19
N TYR A 15 -0.17 -5.84 -4.57
CA TYR A 15 -0.52 -5.64 -3.17
C TYR A 15 0.69 -5.88 -2.26
N GLY A 16 1.56 -6.82 -2.65
CA GLY A 16 2.84 -7.07 -1.97
C GLY A 16 3.72 -5.82 -1.93
N GLU A 17 3.81 -5.07 -3.03
CA GLU A 17 4.58 -3.81 -3.05
C GLU A 17 3.98 -2.72 -2.17
N ILE A 18 2.64 -2.63 -2.09
CA ILE A 18 1.98 -1.69 -1.16
C ILE A 18 2.32 -2.05 0.28
N VAL A 19 2.20 -3.33 0.64
CA VAL A 19 2.51 -3.84 1.98
C VAL A 19 3.99 -3.64 2.31
N ASP A 20 4.89 -3.86 1.35
CA ASP A 20 6.33 -3.64 1.52
C ASP A 20 6.66 -2.16 1.72
N ALA A 21 6.01 -1.26 0.97
CA ALA A 21 6.16 0.18 1.17
C ALA A 21 5.73 0.60 2.58
N VAL A 22 4.60 0.06 3.07
CA VAL A 22 4.14 0.30 4.45
C VAL A 22 5.10 -0.32 5.47
N ALA A 23 5.58 -1.54 5.24
CA ALA A 23 6.58 -2.20 6.08
C ALA A 23 7.87 -1.37 6.21
N ALA A 24 8.28 -0.73 5.13
CA ALA A 24 9.42 0.15 5.06
C ALA A 24 9.14 1.58 5.62
N GLY A 25 7.99 1.77 6.26
CA GLY A 25 7.65 2.96 7.05
C GLY A 25 6.68 3.93 6.39
N ALA A 26 6.11 3.62 5.22
CA ALA A 26 5.11 4.49 4.60
C ALA A 26 3.78 4.44 5.38
N LYS A 27 3.28 5.60 5.83
CA LYS A 27 2.04 5.71 6.61
C LYS A 27 0.92 6.42 5.84
N THR A 28 1.16 6.80 4.60
CA THR A 28 0.18 7.52 3.80
C THR A 28 0.19 7.04 2.35
N PHE A 29 -0.94 7.24 1.67
CA PHE A 29 -1.02 6.99 0.23
C PHE A 29 0.08 7.73 -0.54
N GLU A 30 0.42 8.97 -0.15
CA GLU A 30 1.46 9.76 -0.81
C GLU A 30 2.83 9.11 -0.68
N GLU A 31 3.21 8.62 0.49
CA GLU A 31 4.47 7.89 0.69
C GLU A 31 4.50 6.57 -0.08
N VAL A 32 3.40 5.82 -0.04
CA VAL A 32 3.29 4.56 -0.80
C VAL A 32 3.35 4.84 -2.31
N SER A 33 2.69 5.88 -2.77
CA SER A 33 2.72 6.34 -4.16
C SER A 33 4.10 6.83 -4.57
N ALA A 34 4.83 7.52 -3.70
CA ALA A 34 6.20 7.94 -3.96
C ALA A 34 7.15 6.75 -4.11
N ARG A 35 6.94 5.67 -3.34
CA ARG A 35 7.78 4.46 -3.38
C ARG A 35 7.42 3.51 -4.52
N THR A 36 6.13 3.20 -4.69
CA THR A 36 5.64 2.23 -5.69
C THR A 36 5.31 2.88 -7.04
N THR A 37 5.32 4.21 -7.10
CA THR A 37 4.90 5.00 -8.26
C THR A 37 3.46 4.73 -8.74
N CYS A 38 2.63 4.11 -7.88
CA CYS A 38 1.23 3.83 -8.18
C CYS A 38 0.43 5.12 -8.41
N SER A 39 -0.69 5.06 -9.11
CA SER A 39 -1.61 6.20 -9.28
C SER A 39 -1.06 7.46 -10.00
N THR A 40 0.17 7.44 -10.50
CA THR A 40 0.79 8.55 -11.26
C THR A 40 0.35 8.62 -12.74
N GLY A 41 -0.51 7.70 -13.18
CA GLY A 41 -1.07 7.68 -14.53
C GLY A 41 -2.58 7.91 -14.52
N CYS A 42 -3.33 6.82 -14.44
CA CYS A 42 -4.78 6.81 -14.56
C CYS A 42 -5.56 7.22 -13.30
N GLY A 43 -4.92 7.28 -12.13
CA GLY A 43 -5.55 7.69 -10.85
C GLY A 43 -6.58 6.72 -10.24
N LYS A 44 -7.10 5.74 -11.00
CA LYS A 44 -8.21 4.86 -10.56
C LYS A 44 -7.92 4.02 -9.31
N CYS A 45 -6.66 3.67 -9.08
CA CYS A 45 -6.26 2.89 -7.92
C CYS A 45 -6.04 3.74 -6.65
N ARG A 46 -6.12 5.07 -6.74
CA ARG A 46 -5.84 5.99 -5.61
C ARG A 46 -6.70 5.67 -4.40
N ASP A 47 -8.01 5.63 -4.60
CA ASP A 47 -8.99 5.42 -3.54
C ASP A 47 -8.81 4.04 -2.88
N PHE A 48 -8.70 3.00 -3.72
CA PHE A 48 -8.40 1.63 -3.31
C PHE A 48 -7.12 1.52 -2.46
N ILE A 49 -6.02 2.12 -2.91
CA ILE A 49 -4.74 2.08 -2.20
C ILE A 49 -4.81 2.89 -0.91
N THR A 50 -5.51 4.03 -0.92
CA THR A 50 -5.70 4.85 0.29
C THR A 50 -6.39 4.03 1.38
N HIS A 51 -7.53 3.43 1.06
CA HIS A 51 -8.25 2.56 2.00
C HIS A 51 -7.42 1.35 2.42
N MET A 52 -6.66 0.74 1.51
CA MET A 52 -5.76 -0.35 1.86
C MET A 52 -4.69 0.08 2.86
N VAL A 53 -4.05 1.24 2.66
CA VAL A 53 -3.02 1.76 3.56
C VAL A 53 -3.60 2.10 4.94
N GLU A 54 -4.81 2.66 4.99
CA GLU A 54 -5.52 2.90 6.25
C GLU A 54 -5.84 1.59 6.97
N ASP A 55 -6.32 0.58 6.25
CA ASP A 55 -6.67 -0.73 6.82
C ASP A 55 -5.42 -1.48 7.33
N ILE A 56 -4.32 -1.45 6.57
CA ILE A 56 -3.03 -2.00 7.00
C ILE A 56 -2.54 -1.31 8.27
N GLN A 57 -2.71 -0.01 8.40
CA GLN A 57 -2.31 0.69 9.63
C GLN A 57 -3.21 0.37 10.83
N ARG A 58 -4.49 0.12 10.57
CA ARG A 58 -5.46 -0.23 11.60
C ARG A 58 -5.30 -1.68 12.06
N TYR A 59 -4.96 -2.59 11.14
CA TYR A 59 -4.86 -4.04 11.37
C TYR A 59 -3.59 -4.65 10.73
N PRO A 60 -2.38 -4.21 11.08
CA PRO A 60 -1.13 -4.65 10.42
C PRO A 60 -0.88 -6.16 10.59
N GLU A 61 -1.39 -6.74 11.66
CA GLU A 61 -1.32 -8.17 11.97
C GLU A 61 -2.03 -9.05 10.92
N ASP A 62 -3.14 -8.59 10.33
CA ASP A 62 -3.85 -9.32 9.26
C ASP A 62 -3.02 -9.39 7.96
N TYR A 63 -2.14 -8.42 7.78
CA TYR A 63 -1.21 -8.31 6.65
C TYR A 63 0.17 -8.92 6.92
N GLY A 64 0.36 -9.51 8.11
CA GLY A 64 1.63 -10.09 8.55
C GLY A 64 2.74 -9.06 8.74
N LEU A 65 2.37 -7.82 9.10
CA LEU A 65 3.30 -6.74 9.39
C LEU A 65 3.44 -6.50 10.90
N PRO A 66 4.63 -6.10 11.38
CA PRO A 66 4.79 -5.67 12.76
C PRO A 66 3.93 -4.43 13.02
N LYS A 67 3.42 -4.29 14.26
CA LYS A 67 2.67 -3.10 14.67
C LYS A 67 3.56 -1.87 14.45
N GLN A 68 3.10 -0.97 13.58
CA GLN A 68 3.81 0.27 13.29
C GLN A 68 3.79 1.13 14.55
N GLU A 69 4.94 1.26 15.22
CA GLU A 69 5.06 2.18 16.35
C GLU A 69 4.87 3.60 15.81
N LYS A 70 3.79 4.25 16.26
CA LYS A 70 3.47 5.62 15.91
C LYS A 70 4.35 6.51 16.80
N PRO A 71 5.26 7.33 16.23
CA PRO A 71 6.04 8.28 17.03
C PRO A 71 5.13 9.33 17.68
#